data_AF-Q1IYM7-F1
#
_entry.id   AF-Q1IYM7-F1
#
_cell.length_a   1.000
_cell.length_b   1.000
_cell.length_c   1.000
_cell.angle_alpha   90.00
_cell.angle_beta   90.00
_cell.angle_gamma   90.00
#
_symmetry.space_group_name_H-M   'P 1'
#
loop_
_entity.id
_entity.type
_entity.pdbx_description
1 polymer ?
#
loop_
_entity_poly.entity_id
_entity_poly.type
_entity_poly.pdbx_seq_one_letter_code
_entity_poly.pdbx_strand_id
1 'polypeptide(L)' 'MSLPALPTLDRTLARCPKCAGEAVWIVGTPLRSLRAQQLSLRCERCLLTEPLGYTTPHSRYLFPWVMRRWGVSP' A
#
# COMPACT_ATOMS: atom_id res chain seq x y z
N MET A 1 0.20 -21.44 -23.80
CA MET A 1 -0.86 -20.67 -23.12
C MET A 1 -0.20 -19.62 -22.27
N SER A 2 -0.21 -18.37 -22.73
CA SER A 2 0.44 -17.25 -22.01
C SER A 2 -0.56 -16.69 -21.00
N LEU A 3 -0.23 -16.79 -19.71
CA LEU A 3 -0.99 -16.16 -18.63
C LEU A 3 -1.07 -14.65 -18.91
N PRO A 4 -2.23 -14.00 -18.73
CA PRO A 4 -2.30 -12.55 -18.83
C PRO A 4 -1.35 -11.96 -17.79
N ALA A 5 -0.42 -11.13 -18.25
CA ALA A 5 0.44 -10.37 -17.36
C ALA A 5 -0.47 -9.60 -16.40
N LEU A 6 -0.49 -10.03 -15.13
CA LEU A 6 -1.02 -9.23 -14.03
C LEU A 6 -0.42 -7.83 -14.21
N PRO A 7 -1.21 -6.73 -14.10
CA PRO A 7 -0.64 -5.40 -14.17
C PRO A 7 0.54 -5.37 -13.22
N THR A 8 1.74 -5.32 -13.78
CA THR A 8 2.98 -5.17 -13.04
C THR A 8 2.90 -3.76 -12.52
N LEU A 9 2.25 -3.61 -11.38
CA LEU A 9 2.25 -2.40 -10.59
C LEU A 9 3.72 -2.03 -10.51
N ASP A 10 4.12 -0.92 -11.13
CA ASP A 10 5.51 -0.54 -11.17
C ASP A 10 5.96 -0.24 -9.74
N ARG A 11 6.65 -1.21 -9.13
CA ARG A 11 7.06 -1.16 -7.72
C ARG A 11 8.27 -0.26 -7.52
N THR A 12 8.91 0.21 -8.60
CA THR A 12 10.11 1.05 -8.54
C THR A 12 9.89 2.38 -7.80
N LEU A 13 8.64 2.82 -7.64
CA LEU A 13 8.30 4.06 -6.92
C LEU A 13 8.07 3.88 -5.42
N ALA A 14 7.89 2.65 -4.92
CA ALA A 14 7.56 2.42 -3.51
C ALA A 14 8.84 2.12 -2.70
N ARG A 15 9.29 3.07 -1.87
CA ARG A 15 10.38 2.87 -0.92
C ARG A 15 9.87 2.81 0.51
N CYS A 16 10.51 1.98 1.33
CA CYS A 16 10.26 1.95 2.76
C CYS A 16 10.63 3.32 3.37
N PRO A 17 9.72 4.00 4.07
CA PRO A 17 10.00 5.31 4.65
C PRO A 17 11.01 5.26 5.81
N LYS A 18 11.23 4.07 6.40
CA LYS A 18 12.18 3.89 7.50
C LYS A 18 13.61 3.59 7.03
N CYS A 19 13.77 2.77 5.99
CA CYS A 19 15.09 2.28 5.58
C CYS A 19 15.43 2.49 4.10
N ALA A 20 14.57 3.18 3.35
CA ALA A 20 14.67 3.42 1.91
C ALA A 20 14.79 2.16 1.03
N GLY A 21 14.59 0.96 1.60
CA GLY A 21 14.61 -0.29 0.85
C GLY A 21 13.41 -0.41 -0.10
N GLU A 22 13.65 -1.01 -1.26
CA GLU A 22 12.65 -1.21 -2.32
C GLU A 22 11.89 -2.55 -2.18
N ALA A 23 12.35 -3.42 -1.27
CA ALA A 23 11.65 -4.65 -0.89
C ALA A 23 10.42 -4.32 -0.01
N VAL A 24 9.37 -3.79 -0.63
CA VAL A 24 8.12 -3.40 0.00
C VAL A 24 6.90 -4.01 -0.70
N TRP A 25 5.86 -4.26 0.10
CA TRP A 25 4.60 -4.87 -0.33
C TRP A 25 3.42 -4.10 0.24
N ILE A 26 2.35 -3.98 -0.53
CA ILE A 26 1.06 -3.52 -0.01
C ILE A 26 0.24 -4.75 0.37
N VAL A 27 -0.15 -4.83 1.64
CA VAL A 27 -0.93 -5.93 2.20
C VAL A 27 -2.32 -5.40 2.57
N GLY A 28 -3.36 -6.10 2.13
CA GLY A 28 -4.74 -5.84 2.52
C GLY A 28 -5.17 -6.74 3.68
N THR A 29 -5.60 -6.15 4.80
CA THR A 29 -6.15 -6.87 5.94
C THR A 29 -7.67 -6.63 6.03
N PRO A 30 -8.52 -7.67 5.97
CA PRO A 30 -9.96 -7.49 6.01
C PRO A 30 -10.45 -7.04 7.39
N LEU A 31 -11.21 -5.95 7.43
CA LEU A 31 -11.93 -5.43 8.59
C LEU A 31 -13.43 -5.75 8.43
N ARG A 32 -13.81 -6.97 8.81
CA ARG A 32 -15.15 -7.53 8.51
C ARG A 32 -16.30 -6.69 9.08
N SER A 33 -16.16 -6.19 10.30
CA SER A 33 -17.16 -5.35 10.98
C SER A 33 -17.45 -4.04 10.24
N LEU A 34 -16.50 -3.54 9.45
CA LEU A 34 -16.59 -2.27 8.73
C LEU A 34 -16.81 -2.46 7.22
N ARG A 35 -16.95 -3.71 6.74
CA ARG A 35 -16.96 -4.05 5.31
C ARG A 35 -15.83 -3.34 4.53
N ALA A 36 -14.64 -3.30 5.13
CA ALA A 36 -13.48 -2.60 4.61
C ALA A 36 -12.24 -3.50 4.58
N GLN A 37 -11.21 -3.09 3.85
CA GLN A 37 -9.85 -3.63 3.99
C GLN A 37 -8.90 -2.50 4.39
N GLN A 38 -8.08 -2.73 5.41
CA GLN A 38 -6.96 -1.85 5.71
C GLN A 38 -5.80 -2.19 4.78
N LEU A 39 -5.28 -1.19 4.08
CA LEU A 39 -4.06 -1.31 3.32
C LEU A 39 -2.87 -0.94 4.21
N SER A 40 -1.83 -1.76 4.21
CA SER A 40 -0.59 -1.48 4.93
C SER A 40 0.62 -1.69 4.00
N LEU A 41 1.63 -0.83 4.12
CA LEU A 41 2.95 -1.04 3.56
C LEU A 41 3.74 -1.96 4.49
N ARG A 42 4.28 -3.05 3.96
CA ARG A 42 5.19 -3.95 4.67
C ARG A 42 6.55 -3.93 3.99
N CYS A 43 7.59 -3.65 4.76
CA CYS A 43 8.97 -3.76 4.28
C CYS A 43 9.58 -5.09 4.72
N GLU A 44 10.13 -5.86 3.79
CA GLU A 44 10.81 -7.13 4.12
C GLU A 44 12.18 -6.92 4.73
N ARG A 45 12.85 -5.81 4.39
CA ARG A 45 14.22 -5.53 4.87
C ARG A 45 14.28 -5.15 6.35
N CYS A 46 13.35 -4.33 6.83
CA CYS A 46 13.36 -3.81 8.20
C CYS A 46 12.10 -4.16 9.00
N LEU A 47 11.21 -4.98 8.42
CA LEU A 47 9.95 -5.44 9.01
C LEU A 47 8.98 -4.32 9.43
N LEU A 48 9.19 -3.10 8.92
CA LEU A 48 8.24 -2.01 9.09
C LEU A 48 6.89 -2.44 8.51
N THR A 49 5.83 -2.26 9.31
CA THR A 49 4.45 -2.28 8.83
C THR A 49 3.83 -0.93 9.15
N GLU A 50 3.36 -0.22 8.12
CA GLU A 50 2.74 1.08 8.27
C GLU A 50 1.37 1.11 7.57
N PRO A 51 0.31 1.59 8.22
CA PRO A 51 -0.99 1.68 7.59
C PRO A 51 -1.02 2.79 6.52
N LEU A 52 -1.56 2.48 5.35
CA LEU A 52 -1.68 3.40 4.21
C LEU A 52 -3.08 4.03 4.12
N GLY A 53 -4.10 3.30 4.55
CA GLY A 53 -5.49 3.74 4.50
C GLY A 53 -6.46 2.57 4.42
N TYR A 54 -7.65 2.81 3.88
CA TYR A 54 -8.72 1.83 3.81
C TYR A 54 -9.34 1.78 2.41
N THR A 55 -9.82 0.60 2.04
CA THR A 55 -10.69 0.42 0.89
C THR A 55 -12.03 -0.14 1.35
N THR A 56 -13.09 0.31 0.70
CA THR A 56 -14.43 -0.26 0.79
C THR A 56 -14.86 -0.69 -0.62
N PRO A 57 -16.00 -1.37 -0.79
CA PRO A 57 -16.53 -1.66 -2.12
C PRO A 57 -16.76 -0.42 -3.00
N HIS A 58 -16.97 0.76 -2.39
CA HIS A 58 -17.37 1.98 -3.09
C HIS A 58 -16.32 3.09 -3.05
N SER A 59 -15.32 2.99 -2.19
CA SER A 59 -14.36 4.08 -1.97
C SER A 59 -12.98 3.58 -1.60
N ARG A 60 -11.99 4.42 -1.85
CA ARG A 60 -10.61 4.23 -1.42
C ARG A 60 -10.16 5.48 -0.71
N TYR A 61 -9.54 5.31 0.44
CA TYR A 61 -9.06 6.38 1.28
C TYR A 61 -7.60 6.13 1.62
N LEU A 62 -6.75 7.14 1.39
CA LEU A 62 -5.38 7.16 1.86
C LEU A 62 -5.25 8.16 2.99
N PHE A 63 -4.44 7.84 3.99
CA PHE A 63 -4.20 8.76 5.08
C PHE A 63 -3.43 10.01 4.60
N PRO A 64 -3.67 11.19 5.20
CA PRO A 64 -3.07 12.44 4.74
C PRO A 64 -1.53 12.42 4.70
N TRP A 65 -0.87 11.76 5.65
CA TRP A 65 0.61 11.68 5.65
C TRP A 65 1.16 10.82 4.52
N VAL A 66 0.41 9.81 4.07
CA VAL A 66 0.77 8.97 2.93
C VAL A 66 0.69 9.80 1.65
N MET A 67 -0.39 10.56 1.50
CA MET A 67 -0.58 11.46 0.36
C MET A 67 0.53 12.53 0.29
N ARG A 68 0.89 13.13 1.44
CA ARG A 68 2.01 14.08 1.51
C ARG A 68 3.35 13.44 1.15
N ARG A 69 3.63 12.23 1.66
CA ARG A 69 4.88 11.49 1.34
C ARG A 69 5.03 11.23 -0.15
N TRP A 70 3.93 10.96 -0.84
CA TRP A 70 3.92 10.71 -2.28
C TRP A 70 3.72 11.97 -3.13
N GLY A 71 3.66 13.15 -2.52
CA GLY A 71 3.51 14.42 -3.25
C GLY A 71 2.18 14.54 -4.01
N VAL A 72 1.13 13.83 -3.57
CA VAL A 72 -0.20 13.83 -4.21
C VAL A 72 -1.23 14.67 -3.46
N SER A 73 -0.89 15.21 -2.30
CA SER A 73 -1.67 16.25 -1.61
C SER A 73 -0.96 17.61 -1.82
N PRO A 74 -1.70 18.71 -2.10
CA PRO A 74 -1.16 20.06 -1.99
C PRO A 74 -0.65 20.35 -0.58
#